data_AF-A0A5N6RT04-F1
#
_entry.id   AF-A0A5N6RT04-F1
#
_cell.length_a   1.000
_cell.length_b   1.000
_cell.length_c   1.000
_cell.angle_alpha   90.00
_cell.angle_beta   90.00
_cell.angle_gamma   90.00
#
_symmetry.space_group_name_H-M   'P 1'
#
loop_
_entity.id
_entity.type
_entity.pdbx_description
1 polymer ?
#
loop_
_entity_poly.entity_id
_entity_poly.type
_entity_poly.pdbx_seq_one_letter_code
_entity_poly.pdbx_strand_id
1 'polypeptide(L)'
;MSIELKLSRANRIYRPSETLEGKIVVKSASSISHYGIRLTVSGTVSLQVRGGSAGVIESFYGVVKPISILNKSIQVRPSGKIGSGTTEMLFSMILRQPGEDNLERFYETFHGANISVQYLITVDIMRGYLHKALSTTMEFIVESDKDGNGNFAT
;
A
#
# COMPACT_ATOMS: atom_id res chain seq x y z
N MET A 1 13.90 15.84 11.01
CA MET A 1 12.49 15.45 11.10
C MET A 1 12.36 14.07 10.49
N SER A 2 11.64 13.14 11.12
CA SER A 2 11.38 11.81 10.58
C SER A 2 9.89 11.47 10.64
N ILE A 3 9.48 10.60 9.74
CA ILE A 3 8.17 9.96 9.70
C ILE A 3 8.40 8.45 9.69
N GLU A 4 7.73 7.73 10.59
CA GLU A 4 7.76 6.27 10.65
C GLU A 4 6.31 5.77 10.51
N LEU A 5 6.10 4.79 9.65
CA LEU A 5 4.83 4.06 9.54
C LEU A 5 4.98 2.69 10.20
N LYS A 6 4.09 2.37 11.14
CA LYS A 6 4.10 1.11 11.88
C LYS A 6 2.74 0.46 11.78
N LEU A 7 2.68 -0.75 11.22
CA LEU A 7 1.47 -1.58 11.28
C LEU A 7 1.35 -2.21 12.68
N SER A 8 0.12 -2.42 13.15
CA SER A 8 -0.13 -3.12 14.41
C SER A 8 0.38 -4.57 14.38
N ARG A 9 0.40 -5.21 13.20
CA ARG A 9 0.89 -6.58 13.02
C ARG A 9 2.36 -6.58 12.60
N ALA A 10 3.21 -7.23 13.40
CA ALA A 10 4.64 -7.30 13.14
C ALA A 10 5.00 -8.09 11.87
N ASN A 11 4.26 -9.16 11.57
CA ASN A 11 4.44 -9.96 10.34
C ASN A 11 3.93 -9.27 9.08
N ARG A 12 3.10 -8.22 9.23
CA ARG A 12 2.49 -7.45 8.14
C ARG A 12 1.66 -8.29 7.16
N ILE A 13 1.17 -9.44 7.61
CA ILE A 13 0.33 -10.33 6.81
C ILE A 13 -1.14 -10.00 7.09
N TYR A 14 -1.90 -9.81 6.03
CA TYR A 14 -3.32 -9.47 6.04
C TYR A 14 -4.08 -10.28 5.00
N ARG A 15 -5.37 -10.45 5.21
CA ARG A 15 -6.33 -10.96 4.24
C ARG A 15 -7.24 -9.83 3.74
N PRO A 16 -7.86 -9.96 2.56
CA PRO A 16 -8.71 -8.93 1.97
C PRO A 16 -9.82 -8.42 2.89
N SER A 17 -10.42 -9.29 3.71
CA SER A 17 -11.49 -8.90 4.63
C SER A 17 -10.99 -8.29 5.95
N GLU A 18 -9.68 -8.22 6.17
CA GLU A 18 -9.10 -7.73 7.41
C GLU A 18 -8.87 -6.21 7.38
N THR A 19 -8.82 -5.64 8.58
CA THR A 19 -8.51 -4.23 8.78
C THR A 19 -7.00 -4.01 8.80
N LEU A 20 -6.53 -3.08 7.96
CA LEU A 20 -5.17 -2.56 8.00
C LEU A 20 -5.10 -1.38 8.97
N GLU A 21 -4.43 -1.59 10.09
CA GLU A 21 -4.33 -0.62 11.18
C GLU A 21 -2.90 -0.46 11.69
N GLY A 22 -2.66 0.67 12.35
CA GLY A 22 -1.35 0.99 12.90
C GLY A 22 -1.24 2.43 13.34
N LYS A 23 0.00 2.92 13.35
CA LYS A 23 0.31 4.30 13.71
C LYS A 23 1.37 4.94 12.82
N ILE A 24 1.24 6.25 12.66
CA ILE A 24 2.21 7.15 12.05
C ILE A 24 2.91 7.88 13.20
N VAL A 25 4.24 7.81 13.25
CA VAL A 25 5.05 8.50 14.24
C VAL A 25 5.85 9.59 13.55
N VAL A 26 5.63 10.84 13.97
CA VAL A 26 6.36 12.00 13.46
C VAL A 26 7.26 12.55 14.57
N LYS A 27 8.56 12.64 14.30
CA LYS A 27 9.54 13.28 15.19
C LYS A 27 10.05 14.55 14.56
N SER A 28 9.85 15.69 15.22
CA SER A 28 10.27 17.00 14.73
C SER A 28 10.89 17.85 15.82
N ALA A 29 11.96 18.57 15.52
CA ALA A 29 12.58 19.52 16.45
C ALA A 29 11.75 20.81 16.60
N SER A 30 10.90 21.12 15.62
CA SER A 30 10.05 22.30 15.58
C SER A 30 8.63 21.95 15.12
N SER A 31 7.67 22.83 15.40
CA SER A 31 6.31 22.67 14.88
C SER A 31 6.28 22.82 13.36
N ILE A 32 5.46 22.00 12.69
CA ILE A 32 5.28 22.06 11.24
C ILE A 32 3.81 22.27 10.88
N SER A 33 3.55 23.15 9.91
CA SER A 33 2.23 23.26 9.27
C SER A 33 2.11 22.26 8.12
N HIS A 34 0.92 21.69 7.95
CA HIS A 34 0.60 20.77 6.86
C HIS A 34 -0.82 21.02 6.32
N TYR A 35 -1.05 20.66 5.05
CA TYR A 35 -2.35 20.75 4.39
C TYR A 35 -3.18 19.47 4.49
N GLY A 36 -2.63 18.45 5.13
CA GLY A 36 -3.31 17.20 5.38
C GLY A 36 -2.30 16.07 5.51
N ILE A 37 -2.73 15.01 6.17
CA ILE A 37 -1.98 13.77 6.28
C ILE A 37 -2.86 12.71 5.64
N ARG A 38 -2.36 12.14 4.55
CA ARG A 38 -3.09 11.17 3.74
C ARG A 38 -2.40 9.82 3.82
N LEU A 39 -3.19 8.78 4.00
CA LEU A 39 -2.73 7.40 3.93
C LEU A 39 -3.35 6.79 2.67
N THR A 40 -2.51 6.15 1.87
CA THR A 40 -2.90 5.54 0.60
C THR A 40 -2.43 4.11 0.58
N VAL A 41 -3.31 3.19 0.24
CA VAL A 41 -2.97 1.80 -0.06
C VAL A 41 -3.11 1.57 -1.54
N SER A 42 -2.04 1.08 -2.14
CA SER A 42 -2.00 0.67 -3.54
C SER A 42 -1.69 -0.81 -3.66
N GLY A 43 -2.29 -1.44 -4.66
CA GLY A 43 -1.97 -2.80 -5.10
C GLY A 43 -1.67 -2.77 -6.59
N THR A 44 -0.58 -3.40 -7.00
CA THR A 44 -0.14 -3.42 -8.40
C THR A 44 0.22 -4.82 -8.86
N VAL A 45 -0.14 -5.14 -10.11
CA VAL A 45 0.33 -6.32 -10.83
C VAL A 45 1.25 -5.87 -11.95
N SER A 46 2.49 -6.35 -11.93
CA SER A 46 3.52 -6.02 -12.92
C SER A 46 3.92 -7.26 -13.70
N LEU A 47 4.00 -7.14 -15.03
CA LEU A 47 4.49 -8.20 -15.91
C LEU A 47 5.85 -7.78 -16.52
N GLN A 48 6.86 -8.62 -16.36
CA GLN A 48 8.15 -8.49 -17.01
C GLN A 48 8.26 -9.60 -18.07
N VAL A 49 8.33 -9.21 -19.34
CA VAL A 49 8.61 -10.14 -20.44
C VAL A 49 10.11 -10.10 -20.68
N ARG A 50 10.82 -11.19 -20.35
CA ARG A 50 12.23 -11.35 -20.69
C ARG A 50 12.32 -12.12 -22.01
N GLY A 51 12.94 -11.52 -23.02
CA GLY A 51 13.19 -12.18 -24.30
C GLY A 51 14.13 -13.38 -24.11
N GLY A 52 13.66 -14.57 -24.48
CA GLY A 52 14.48 -15.77 -24.62
C GLY A 52 14.89 -15.96 -26.08
N SER A 53 16.12 -16.42 -26.30
CA SER A 53 16.81 -16.57 -27.59
C SER A 53 16.23 -17.63 -28.54
N ALA A 54 14.99 -17.43 -29.01
CA ALA A 54 14.42 -18.20 -30.12
C ALA A 54 13.35 -17.39 -30.86
N GLY A 55 13.78 -16.68 -31.91
CA GLY A 55 12.99 -16.41 -33.11
C GLY A 55 11.73 -15.53 -33.02
N VAL A 56 11.85 -14.33 -33.60
CA VAL A 56 10.77 -13.60 -34.32
C VAL A 56 9.70 -12.85 -33.48
N ILE A 57 9.88 -12.63 -32.18
CA ILE A 57 9.10 -11.59 -31.45
C ILE A 57 10.04 -10.69 -30.64
N GLU A 58 10.84 -9.92 -31.36
CA GLU A 58 11.85 -8.98 -30.85
C GLU A 58 11.34 -7.54 -30.68
N SER A 59 10.03 -7.28 -30.72
CA SER A 59 9.50 -5.90 -30.78
C SER A 59 8.68 -5.45 -29.57
N PHE A 60 8.50 -6.30 -28.55
CA PHE A 60 7.91 -5.89 -27.27
C PHE A 60 8.95 -5.84 -26.15
N TYR A 61 10.10 -5.21 -26.44
CA TYR A 61 11.01 -4.77 -25.39
C TYR A 61 10.38 -3.58 -24.66
N GLY A 62 9.62 -3.87 -23.61
CA GLY A 62 8.99 -2.82 -22.83
C GLY A 62 8.39 -3.40 -21.57
N VAL A 63 8.72 -2.80 -20.43
CA VAL A 63 8.02 -3.03 -19.17
C VAL A 63 6.54 -2.81 -19.44
N VAL A 64 5.73 -3.87 -19.38
CA VAL A 64 4.27 -3.72 -19.45
C VAL A 64 3.88 -2.84 -18.27
N LYS A 65 3.14 -1.75 -18.55
CA LYS A 65 2.73 -0.81 -17.50
C LYS A 65 2.03 -1.60 -16.38
N PRO A 66 2.46 -1.47 -15.11
CA PRO A 66 1.81 -2.13 -14.00
C PRO A 66 0.31 -1.79 -13.94
N ILE A 67 -0.50 -2.82 -13.72
CA ILE A 67 -1.95 -2.72 -13.58
C ILE A 67 -2.25 -2.42 -12.12
N SER A 68 -2.93 -1.31 -11.84
CA SER A 68 -3.42 -0.99 -10.50
C SER A 68 -4.64 -1.86 -10.20
N ILE A 69 -4.56 -2.68 -9.16
CA ILE A 69 -5.66 -3.55 -8.69
C ILE A 69 -6.32 -3.03 -7.41
N LEU A 70 -5.67 -2.08 -6.73
CA LEU A 70 -6.19 -1.40 -5.53
C LEU A 70 -5.60 0.01 -5.47
N ASN A 71 -6.43 1.00 -5.16
CA ASN A 71 -6.00 2.36 -4.86
C ASN A 71 -7.01 3.03 -3.92
N LYS A 72 -6.83 2.83 -2.62
CA LYS A 72 -7.69 3.42 -1.57
C LYS A 72 -6.91 4.47 -0.81
N SER A 73 -7.60 5.55 -0.42
CA SER A 73 -6.96 6.62 0.32
C SER A 73 -7.90 7.20 1.36
N ILE A 74 -7.37 7.47 2.54
CA ILE A 74 -8.08 8.11 3.65
C ILE A 74 -7.30 9.33 4.12
N GLN A 75 -8.03 10.33 4.60
CA GLN A 75 -7.44 11.45 5.33
C GLN A 75 -7.29 11.05 6.79
N VAL A 76 -6.04 10.92 7.26
CA VAL A 76 -5.74 10.62 8.68
C VAL A 76 -5.92 11.88 9.53
N ARG A 77 -5.50 13.03 9.01
CA ARG A 77 -5.74 14.34 9.61
C ARG A 77 -6.00 15.42 8.56
N PRO A 78 -6.91 16.37 8.84
CA PRO A 78 -7.09 17.56 8.02
C PRO A 78 -5.86 18.47 8.09
N SER A 79 -5.89 19.62 7.41
CA SER A 79 -4.85 20.64 7.54
C SER A 79 -4.68 21.09 8.99
N GLY A 80 -3.46 21.43 9.38
CA GLY A 80 -3.17 21.77 10.76
C GLY A 80 -1.69 21.93 11.05
N LYS A 81 -1.35 21.84 12.34
CA LYS A 81 0.02 21.88 12.85
C LYS A 81 0.34 20.62 13.63
N ILE A 82 1.55 20.09 13.43
CA ILE A 82 2.17 19.09 14.31
C ILE A 82 3.14 19.84 15.22
N GLY A 83 3.11 19.59 16.52
CA GLY A 83 4.00 20.21 17.50
C GLY A 83 5.46 19.77 17.35
N SER A 84 6.37 20.41 18.08
CA SER A 84 7.71 19.86 18.30
C SER A 84 7.64 18.59 19.19
N GLY A 85 8.66 17.75 19.11
CA GLY A 85 8.72 16.47 19.82
C GLY A 85 8.23 15.30 18.97
N THR A 86 7.58 14.33 19.62
CA THR A 86 7.04 13.12 19.00
C THR A 86 5.52 13.18 18.98
N THR A 87 4.91 13.02 17.81
CA THR A 87 3.46 12.91 17.64
C THR A 87 3.12 11.54 17.05
N GLU A 88 2.18 10.85 17.67
CA GLU A 88 1.62 9.59 17.15
C GLU A 88 0.20 9.80 16.64
N MET A 89 -0.12 9.20 15.49
CA MET A 89 -1.43 9.28 14.86
C MET A 89 -1.87 7.87 14.47
N LEU A 90 -2.98 7.39 15.03
CA LEU A 90 -3.54 6.09 14.71
C LEU A 90 -4.28 6.14 13.37
N PHE A 91 -4.27 5.03 12.65
CA PHE A 91 -5.10 4.85 11.47
C PHE A 91 -5.69 3.44 11.45
N SER A 92 -6.81 3.31 10.74
CA SER A 92 -7.49 2.05 10.48
C SER A 92 -8.21 2.15 9.14
N MET A 93 -8.11 1.12 8.32
CA MET A 93 -8.71 1.08 7.00
C MET A 93 -9.10 -0.35 6.64
N ILE A 94 -10.34 -0.55 6.20
CA ILE A 94 -10.80 -1.83 5.68
C ILE A 94 -10.28 -1.99 4.25
N LEU A 95 -9.63 -3.11 3.95
CA LEU A 95 -9.05 -3.38 2.63
C LEU A 95 -10.13 -3.60 1.57
N ARG A 96 -11.04 -4.54 1.78
CA ARG A 96 -12.23 -4.78 0.93
C ARG A 96 -13.51 -4.42 1.70
N GLN A 97 -14.33 -3.50 1.18
CA GLN A 97 -15.64 -3.26 1.80
C GLN A 97 -16.62 -4.37 1.42
N PRO A 98 -17.52 -4.79 2.33
CA PRO A 98 -18.61 -5.70 1.99
C PRO A 98 -19.45 -5.16 0.82
N GLY A 99 -19.60 -5.95 -0.25
CA GLY A 99 -20.34 -5.55 -1.45
C GLY A 99 -19.49 -4.98 -2.60
N GLU A 100 -18.18 -4.77 -2.39
CA GLU A 100 -17.21 -4.42 -3.46
C GLU A 100 -16.57 -5.66 -4.11
N ASP A 101 -17.08 -6.86 -3.82
CA ASP A 101 -16.47 -8.15 -4.18
C ASP A 101 -16.18 -8.31 -5.69
N ASN A 102 -16.96 -7.65 -6.54
CA ASN A 102 -16.81 -7.70 -8.00
C ASN A 102 -15.89 -6.62 -8.59
N LEU A 103 -15.53 -5.59 -7.82
CA LEU A 103 -14.75 -4.43 -8.30
C LEU A 103 -13.26 -4.55 -7.95
N GLU A 104 -12.94 -5.15 -6.81
CA GLU A 104 -11.56 -5.24 -6.30
C GLU A 104 -11.11 -6.69 -6.11
N ARG A 105 -10.36 -7.18 -7.09
CA ARG A 105 -9.70 -8.49 -7.00
C ARG A 105 -8.40 -8.33 -6.23
N PHE A 106 -8.37 -8.88 -5.03
CA PHE A 106 -7.15 -9.08 -4.28
C PHE A 106 -6.50 -10.38 -4.76
N TYR A 107 -5.21 -10.33 -5.07
CA TYR A 107 -4.38 -11.49 -5.32
C TYR A 107 -3.38 -11.61 -4.18
N GLU A 108 -2.83 -12.79 -4.00
CA GLU A 108 -1.75 -12.97 -3.02
C GLU A 108 -0.53 -12.14 -3.43
N THR A 109 0.16 -11.56 -2.44
CA THR A 109 1.45 -10.92 -2.69
C THR A 109 2.40 -11.97 -3.25
N PHE A 110 3.03 -11.65 -4.38
CA PHE A 110 3.91 -12.57 -5.09
C PHE A 110 5.02 -11.80 -5.79
N HIS A 111 6.25 -12.31 -5.71
CA HIS A 111 7.40 -11.73 -6.40
C HIS A 111 8.13 -12.82 -7.18
N GLY A 112 7.75 -13.00 -8.45
CA GLY A 112 8.38 -13.93 -9.38
C GLY A 112 9.24 -13.21 -10.42
N ALA A 113 9.89 -14.01 -11.29
CA ALA A 113 10.77 -13.50 -12.33
C ALA A 113 10.04 -12.67 -13.40
N ASN A 114 8.81 -13.08 -13.75
CA ASN A 114 8.05 -12.49 -14.86
C ASN A 114 6.76 -11.81 -14.39
N ILE A 115 6.30 -12.06 -13.16
CA ILE A 115 5.10 -11.46 -12.60
C ILE A 115 5.34 -11.09 -11.14
N SER A 116 4.85 -9.91 -10.74
CA SER A 116 4.83 -9.47 -9.34
C SER A 116 3.48 -8.87 -8.99
N VAL A 117 2.95 -9.26 -7.84
CA VAL A 117 1.81 -8.63 -7.16
C VAL A 117 2.34 -7.99 -5.88
N GLN A 118 2.20 -6.67 -5.74
CA GLN A 118 2.73 -5.91 -4.62
C GLN A 118 1.65 -5.02 -4.02
N TYR A 119 1.63 -4.94 -2.68
CA TYR A 119 0.76 -4.05 -1.93
C TYR A 119 1.57 -3.09 -1.06
N LEU A 120 1.35 -1.79 -1.24
CA LEU A 120 2.06 -0.74 -0.54
C LEU A 120 1.07 0.10 0.28
N ILE A 121 1.48 0.47 1.48
CA ILE A 121 0.86 1.52 2.27
C ILE A 121 1.81 2.72 2.31
N THR A 122 1.32 3.88 1.90
CA THR A 122 2.06 5.14 1.83
C THR A 122 1.38 6.18 2.69
N VAL A 123 2.17 6.93 3.45
CA VAL A 123 1.69 8.09 4.20
C VAL A 123 2.39 9.33 3.70
N ASP A 124 1.59 10.30 3.26
CA ASP A 124 2.04 11.60 2.76
C ASP A 124 1.60 12.71 3.72
N ILE A 125 2.56 13.50 4.19
CA ILE A 125 2.33 14.76 4.89
C ILE A 125 2.62 15.89 3.90
N MET A 126 1.54 16.46 3.36
CA MET A 126 1.61 17.58 2.42
C MET A 126 1.94 18.87 3.18
N ARG A 127 3.09 19.46 2.89
CA ARG A 127 3.56 20.71 3.53
C ARG A 127 3.35 21.90 2.59
N GLY A 128 3.62 23.10 3.13
CA GLY A 128 3.71 24.36 2.37
C GLY A 128 4.48 24.22 1.05
N TYR A 129 4.15 25.03 0.04
CA TYR A 129 4.79 25.01 -1.29
C TYR A 129 6.33 25.02 -1.26
N LEU A 130 6.93 25.67 -0.26
CA LEU A 130 8.39 25.77 -0.08
C LEU A 130 9.03 24.56 0.63
N HIS A 131 8.23 23.61 1.10
CA HIS A 131 8.70 22.44 1.83
C HIS A 131 8.39 21.16 1.08
N LYS A 132 9.41 20.32 0.87
CA LYS A 132 9.24 18.98 0.30
C LYS A 132 8.17 18.21 1.09
N ALA A 133 7.22 17.55 0.42
CA ALA A 133 6.31 16.62 1.09
C ALA A 133 7.11 15.55 1.84
N LEU A 134 6.60 15.09 2.98
CA LEU A 134 7.19 13.95 3.68
C LEU A 134 6.39 12.73 3.32
N SER A 135 7.07 11.68 2.92
CA SER A 135 6.43 10.43 2.52
C SER A 135 7.18 9.27 3.15
N THR A 136 6.45 8.26 3.59
CA THR A 136 6.99 6.96 3.94
C THR A 136 6.09 5.89 3.34
N THR A 137 6.72 4.86 2.79
CA THR A 137 6.03 3.74 2.16
C THR A 137 6.54 2.44 2.77
N MET A 138 5.64 1.48 2.91
CA MET A 138 5.96 0.13 3.38
C MET A 138 5.12 -0.88 2.60
N GLU A 139 5.72 -2.02 2.31
CA GLU A 139 5.01 -3.18 1.80
C GLU A 139 4.31 -3.94 2.95
N PHE A 140 3.13 -4.47 2.64
CA PHE A 140 2.45 -5.46 3.45
C PHE A 140 2.06 -6.66 2.57
N ILE A 141 1.88 -7.81 3.20
CA ILE A 141 1.63 -9.07 2.51
C ILE A 141 0.14 -9.36 2.55
N VAL A 142 -0.44 -9.66 1.40
CA VAL A 142 -1.80 -10.15 1.25
C VAL A 142 -1.78 -11.64 1.01
N GLU A 143 -2.49 -12.40 1.84
CA GLU A 143 -2.81 -13.82 1.63
C GLU A 143 -4.28 -13.96 1.22
N SER A 144 -4.62 -15.07 0.56
CA SER A 144 -6.02 -15.39 0.28
C SER A 144 -6.82 -15.50 1.58
N ASP A 145 -8.12 -15.18 1.46
CA ASP A 145 -9.06 -15.57 2.51
C ASP A 145 -8.97 -17.09 2.70
N LYS A 146 -9.07 -17.57 3.95
CA LYS A 146 -9.09 -19.02 4.18
C LYS A 146 -10.32 -19.57 3.47
N ASP A 147 -10.12 -20.42 2.46
CA ASP A 147 -11.20 -21.17 1.84
C ASP A 147 -11.95 -21.94 2.93
N GLY A 148 -13.12 -21.44 3.30
CA GLY A 148 -14.05 -22.12 4.20
C GLY A 148 -14.78 -23.28 3.52
N ASN A 149 -14.22 -23.90 2.47
CA ASN A 149 -14.88 -25.02 1.80
C ASN A 149 -13.90 -25.96 1.09
N GLY A 150 -13.12 -26.69 1.88
CA GLY A 150 -12.56 -27.98 1.46
C GLY A 150 -13.65 -29.06 1.41
N ASN A 151 -14.72 -28.86 0.62
CA ASN A 151 -15.59 -29.96 0.21
C ASN A 151 -15.02 -30.54 -1.08
N PHE A 152 -13.98 -31.35 -0.94
CA PHE A 152 -13.71 -32.38 -1.93
C PHE A 152 -14.84 -33.41 -1.79
N ALA A 153 -15.89 -33.26 -2.60
CA ALA A 153 -16.84 -34.32 -2.81
C ALA A 153 -16.09 -35.49 -3.50
N THR A 154 -15.88 -36.55 -2.74
CA THR A 154 -15.69 -37.92 -3.27
C THR A 154 -17.02 -38.47 -3.73
#